data_AF-A0A3B8SVN9-F1
#
_entry.id   AF-A0A3B8SVN9-F1
#
_cell.length_a   1.000
_cell.length_b   1.000
_cell.length_c   1.000
_cell.angle_alpha   90.00
_cell.angle_beta   90.00
_cell.angle_gamma   90.00
#
_symmetry.space_group_name_H-M   'P 1'
#
loop_
_entity.id
_entity.type
_entity.pdbx_description
1 polymer ?
#
loop_
_entity_poly.entity_id
_entity_poly.type
_entity_poly.pdbx_seq_one_letter_code
_entity_poly.pdbx_strand_id
1 'polypeptide(L)'
;MFRNEYVPYKQYNIARLVSNSDNGDLLMKIYEYNFALNDLSLYLDLHPDDMEVYELFKMYTEKENEYVSMYEKKFGPLELNHSDYSCYMWEKGPWPFTGGKVDV
;
A
#
# COMPACT_ATOMS: atom_id res chain seq x y z
N MET A 1 -10.83 -9.91 4.22
CA MET A 1 -11.48 -9.05 5.23
C MET A 1 -12.96 -9.36 5.36
N PHE A 2 -13.76 -9.31 4.28
CA PHE A 2 -15.21 -9.56 4.34
C PHE A 2 -15.64 -10.84 3.62
N ARG A 3 -15.38 -12.01 4.23
CA ARG A 3 -15.65 -13.31 3.59
C ARG A 3 -17.15 -13.62 3.45
N ASN A 4 -17.98 -13.04 4.30
CA ASN A 4 -19.42 -13.33 4.35
C ASN A 4 -20.27 -12.29 3.62
N GLU A 5 -19.71 -11.11 3.30
CA GLU A 5 -20.44 -10.00 2.67
C GLU A 5 -20.31 -9.99 1.14
N TYR A 6 -19.37 -10.75 0.58
CA TYR A 6 -19.12 -10.79 -0.86
C TYR A 6 -19.56 -12.11 -1.48
N VAL A 7 -20.56 -12.04 -2.35
CA VAL A 7 -20.95 -13.16 -3.24
C VAL A 7 -20.30 -12.94 -4.61
N PRO A 8 -19.35 -13.79 -5.04
CA PRO A 8 -18.69 -13.62 -6.33
C PRO A 8 -19.67 -13.67 -7.50
N TYR A 9 -19.59 -12.69 -8.41
CA TYR A 9 -20.38 -12.71 -9.63
C TYR A 9 -19.87 -13.82 -10.56
N LYS A 10 -20.75 -14.74 -10.99
CA LYS A 10 -20.55 -15.75 -12.07
C LYS A 10 -19.10 -16.21 -12.29
N GLN A 11 -18.61 -17.24 -11.58
CA GLN A 11 -17.29 -17.88 -11.79
C GLN A 11 -16.15 -16.92 -12.20
N TYR A 12 -16.16 -15.68 -11.68
CA TYR A 12 -15.25 -14.64 -12.13
C TYR A 12 -13.86 -14.95 -11.57
N ASN A 13 -12.93 -15.20 -12.48
CA ASN A 13 -11.52 -15.37 -12.14
C ASN A 13 -10.90 -13.99 -11.92
N ILE A 14 -10.56 -13.69 -10.68
CA ILE A 14 -9.87 -12.46 -10.31
C ILE A 14 -8.47 -12.50 -10.91
N ALA A 15 -8.13 -11.52 -11.75
CA ALA A 15 -6.79 -11.39 -12.30
C ALA A 15 -5.79 -11.16 -11.16
N ARG A 16 -4.78 -12.03 -11.06
CA ARG A 16 -3.69 -11.84 -10.11
C ARG A 16 -2.70 -10.86 -10.70
N LEU A 17 -2.51 -9.73 -10.02
CA LEU A 17 -1.42 -8.81 -10.33
C LEU A 17 -0.11 -9.45 -9.86
N VAL A 18 0.83 -9.61 -10.78
CA VAL A 18 2.17 -10.13 -10.50
C VAL A 18 3.16 -9.09 -11.02
N SER A 19 4.04 -8.60 -10.16
CA SER A 19 5.15 -7.76 -10.57
C SER A 19 6.29 -8.62 -11.09
N ASN A 20 7.06 -8.09 -12.05
CA ASN A 20 8.27 -8.74 -12.58
C ASN A 20 9.56 -8.13 -11.97
N SER A 21 9.44 -7.31 -10.92
CA SER A 21 10.57 -6.65 -10.26
C SER A 21 10.40 -6.59 -8.74
N ASP A 22 11.53 -6.65 -8.02
CA ASP A 22 11.59 -6.51 -6.57
C ASP A 22 10.97 -5.19 -6.07
N ASN A 23 11.12 -4.11 -6.85
CA ASN A 23 10.46 -2.82 -6.58
C ASN A 23 8.94 -2.99 -6.60
N GLY A 24 8.41 -3.54 -7.69
CA GLY A 24 6.96 -3.68 -7.84
C GLY A 24 6.37 -4.67 -6.85
N ASP A 25 7.10 -5.70 -6.40
CA ASP A 25 6.61 -6.63 -5.37
C ASP A 25 6.41 -5.93 -4.01
N LEU A 26 7.38 -5.10 -3.59
CA LEU A 26 7.27 -4.32 -2.36
C LEU A 26 6.18 -3.26 -2.47
N LEU A 27 6.11 -2.56 -3.61
CA LEU A 27 5.09 -1.55 -3.86
C LEU A 27 3.68 -2.16 -3.88
N MET A 28 3.51 -3.33 -4.50
CA MET A 28 2.25 -4.06 -4.48
C MET A 28 1.81 -4.43 -3.07
N LYS A 29 2.74 -4.85 -2.20
CA LYS A 29 2.42 -5.12 -0.79
C LYS A 29 1.96 -3.86 -0.06
N ILE A 30 2.63 -2.73 -0.28
CA ILE A 30 2.23 -1.45 0.30
C ILE A 30 0.80 -1.09 -0.16
N TYR A 31 0.51 -1.19 -1.46
CA TYR A 31 -0.83 -0.91 -1.99
C TYR A 31 -1.91 -1.86 -1.48
N GLU A 32 -1.60 -3.16 -1.31
CA GLU A 32 -2.53 -4.12 -0.70
C GLU A 32 -2.91 -3.72 0.73
N TYR A 33 -1.93 -3.34 1.56
CA TYR A 33 -2.21 -2.88 2.92
C TYR A 33 -2.94 -1.55 2.93
N ASN A 34 -2.53 -0.58 2.11
CA ASN A 34 -3.17 0.72 2.03
C ASN A 34 -4.65 0.60 1.63
N PHE A 35 -4.95 -0.25 0.65
CA PHE A 35 -6.32 -0.55 0.26
C PHE A 35 -7.12 -1.15 1.42
N ALA A 36 -6.56 -2.17 2.09
CA ALA A 36 -7.22 -2.79 3.23
C ALA A 36 -7.44 -1.82 4.40
N LEU A 37 -6.50 -0.93 4.68
CA LEU A 37 -6.61 0.09 5.73
C LEU A 37 -7.72 1.09 5.44
N ASN A 38 -7.85 1.55 4.19
CA ASN A 38 -8.95 2.42 3.79
C ASN A 38 -10.31 1.74 3.98
N ASP A 39 -10.44 0.47 3.55
CA ASP A 39 -11.66 -0.32 3.73
C ASP A 39 -12.02 -0.51 5.21
N LEU A 40 -11.02 -0.81 6.05
CA LEU A 40 -11.20 -0.94 7.49
C LEU A 40 -11.64 0.36 8.15
N SER A 41 -11.01 1.48 7.78
CA SER A 41 -11.38 2.80 8.29
C SER A 41 -12.84 3.10 7.98
N LEU A 42 -13.27 2.85 6.74
CA LEU A 42 -14.66 3.07 6.33
C LEU A 42 -15.64 2.15 7.08
N TYR A 43 -15.26 0.91 7.38
CA TYR A 43 -16.08 0.03 8.21
C TYR A 43 -16.20 0.55 9.65
N LEU A 44 -15.10 1.00 10.24
CA LEU A 44 -15.05 1.51 11.61
C LEU A 44 -15.83 2.82 11.77
N ASP A 45 -15.95 3.65 10.73
CA ASP A 45 -16.83 4.83 10.75
C ASP A 45 -18.30 4.46 11.07
N LEU A 46 -18.73 3.26 10.68
CA LEU A 46 -20.07 2.74 10.97
C LEU A 46 -20.11 1.88 12.24
N HIS A 47 -18.98 1.30 12.66
CA HIS A 47 -18.86 0.38 13.79
C HIS A 47 -17.69 0.78 14.71
N PRO A 48 -17.76 1.94 15.38
CA PRO A 48 -16.63 2.49 16.13
C PRO A 48 -16.22 1.66 17.35
N ASP A 49 -17.12 0.86 17.90
CA ASP A 49 -16.88 0.01 19.08
C ASP A 49 -16.37 -1.41 18.72
N ASP A 50 -16.18 -1.71 17.43
CA ASP A 50 -15.68 -3.01 16.96
C ASP A 50 -14.16 -3.11 17.16
N MET A 51 -13.77 -3.52 18.37
CA MET A 51 -12.37 -3.62 18.78
C MET A 51 -11.58 -4.68 18.02
N GLU A 52 -12.23 -5.73 17.49
CA GLU A 52 -11.55 -6.75 16.70
C GLU A 52 -11.05 -6.17 15.37
N VAL A 53 -11.90 -5.37 14.72
CA VAL A 53 -11.56 -4.69 13.47
C VAL A 53 -10.53 -3.58 13.71
N TYR A 54 -10.60 -2.88 14.84
CA TYR A 54 -9.60 -1.88 15.19
C TYR A 54 -8.21 -2.49 15.45
N GLU A 55 -8.12 -3.64 16.12
CA GLU A 55 -6.82 -4.33 16.30
C GLU A 55 -6.26 -4.81 14.95
N LEU A 56 -7.13 -5.28 14.05
CA LEU A 56 -6.75 -5.64 12.69
C LEU A 56 -6.21 -4.43 11.90
N PHE A 57 -6.87 -3.27 12.04
CA PHE A 57 -6.42 -2.00 11.47
C PHE A 57 -5.01 -1.67 11.94
N LYS A 58 -4.79 -1.67 13.27
CA LYS A 58 -3.48 -1.40 13.86
C LYS A 58 -2.40 -2.35 13.35
N MET A 59 -2.68 -3.66 13.32
CA MET A 59 -1.74 -4.65 12.81
C MET A 59 -1.38 -4.42 11.33
N TYR A 60 -2.35 -4.01 10.51
CA TYR A 60 -2.11 -3.71 9.10
C TYR A 60 -1.31 -2.42 8.93
N THR A 61 -1.53 -1.40 9.76
CA THR A 61 -0.73 -0.17 9.76
C THR A 61 0.73 -0.46 10.10
N GLU A 62 0.98 -1.30 11.10
CA GLU A 62 2.35 -1.73 11.44
C GLU A 62 3.02 -2.47 10.28
N LYS A 63 2.26 -3.33 9.57
CA LYS A 63 2.76 -4.05 8.40
C LYS A 63 3.04 -3.13 7.21
N GLU A 64 2.15 -2.19 6.90
CA GLU A 64 2.38 -1.21 5.84
C GLU A 64 3.67 -0.43 6.10
N ASN A 65 3.86 0.07 7.32
CA ASN A 65 5.07 0.80 7.72
C ASN A 65 6.34 -0.04 7.58
N GLU A 66 6.29 -1.34 7.91
CA GLU A 66 7.40 -2.28 7.69
C GLU A 66 7.77 -2.35 6.21
N TYR A 67 6.78 -2.51 5.32
CA TYR A 67 7.03 -2.59 3.88
C TYR A 67 7.50 -1.25 3.28
N VAL A 68 6.94 -0.12 3.71
CA VAL A 68 7.40 1.22 3.32
C VAL A 68 8.87 1.40 3.70
N SER A 69 9.24 1.07 4.94
CA SER A 69 10.64 1.16 5.38
C SER A 69 11.58 0.27 4.54
N MET A 70 11.15 -0.95 4.21
CA MET A 70 11.92 -1.86 3.33
C MET A 70 12.07 -1.31 1.91
N TYR A 71 11.02 -0.71 1.37
CA TYR A 71 11.01 -0.07 0.05
C TYR A 71 11.97 1.11 0.03
N GLU A 72 11.83 2.03 0.99
CA GLU A 72 12.58 3.28 1.00
C GLU A 72 14.07 3.08 1.22
N LYS A 73 14.43 2.09 2.04
CA LYS A 73 15.82 1.68 2.23
C LYS A 73 16.48 1.17 0.93
N LYS A 74 15.69 0.61 0.00
CA LYS A 74 16.20 0.03 -1.25
C LYS A 74 16.11 0.99 -2.43
N PHE A 75 15.03 1.75 -2.55
CA PHE A 75 14.68 2.50 -3.77
C PHE A 75 14.59 4.01 -3.57
N GLY A 76 14.73 4.50 -2.33
CA GLY A 76 14.56 5.90 -1.98
C GLY A 76 13.14 6.24 -1.52
N PRO A 77 12.91 7.49 -1.08
CA PRO A 77 11.67 7.89 -0.42
C PRO A 77 10.45 7.68 -1.33
N LEU A 78 9.39 7.12 -0.76
CA LEU A 78 8.13 6.87 -1.47
C LEU A 78 7.30 8.15 -1.55
N GLU A 79 7.37 8.98 -0.51
CA GLU A 79 6.69 10.26 -0.39
C GLU A 79 7.70 11.39 -0.11
N LEU A 80 7.34 12.63 -0.48
CA LEU A 80 8.22 13.79 -0.34
C LEU A 80 8.58 14.09 1.13
N ASN A 81 7.64 13.87 2.05
CA ASN A 81 7.81 13.99 3.50
C ASN A 81 8.73 12.91 4.12
N HIS A 82 9.11 11.87 3.36
CA HIS A 82 10.06 10.85 3.78
C HIS A 82 11.49 11.12 3.24
N SER A 83 11.67 12.19 2.47
CA SER A 83 12.99 12.60 1.98
C SER A 83 13.88 13.15 3.11
N ASP A 84 15.19 13.22 2.86
CA ASP A 84 16.16 13.84 3.77
C ASP A 84 16.15 15.38 3.73
N TYR A 85 15.26 15.97 2.92
CA TYR A 85 15.14 17.41 2.68
C TYR A 85 16.41 18.10 2.18
N SER A 86 17.40 17.35 1.70
CA SER A 86 18.65 17.89 1.14
C SER A 86 18.40 18.67 -0.16
N CYS A 87 17.37 18.29 -0.92
CA CYS A 87 16.86 19.02 -2.06
C CYS A 87 15.37 18.72 -2.29
N TYR A 88 14.67 19.60 -3.01
CA TYR A 88 13.29 19.37 -3.41
C TYR A 88 13.22 18.26 -4.46
N MET A 89 12.79 17.06 -4.05
CA MET A 89 12.83 15.85 -4.88
C MET A 89 11.65 15.71 -5.84
N TRP A 90 10.59 16.52 -5.72
CA TRP A 90 9.38 16.35 -6.54
C TRP A 90 9.68 16.32 -8.05
N GLU A 91 10.51 17.26 -8.53
CA GLU A 91 10.89 17.34 -9.96
C GLU A 91 11.96 16.31 -10.37
N LYS A 92 12.68 15.71 -9.42
CA LYS A 92 13.88 14.90 -9.66
C LYS A 92 13.73 13.41 -9.35
N GLY A 93 12.71 13.04 -8.57
CA GLY A 93 12.54 11.70 -8.03
C GLY A 93 11.96 10.73 -9.07
N PRO A 94 12.50 9.50 -9.19
CA PRO A 94 11.90 8.43 -9.97
C PRO A 94 10.68 7.87 -9.20
N TRP A 95 9.64 8.69 -9.04
CA TRP A 95 8.46 8.31 -8.30
C TRP A 95 7.77 7.10 -8.95
N PRO A 96 7.32 6.11 -8.16
CA PRO A 96 6.74 4.89 -8.73
C PRO A 96 5.46 5.16 -9.55
N PHE A 97 4.78 6.27 -9.30
CA PHE A 97 3.53 6.66 -9.98
C PHE A 97 3.73 7.50 -11.24
N THR A 98 4.93 8.04 -11.52
CA THR A 98 5.15 8.89 -12.71
C THR A 98 5.48 8.09 -13.97
N GLY A 99 5.61 6.75 -13.88
CA GLY A 99 5.92 5.88 -15.03
C GLY A 99 7.25 6.21 -15.70
N GLY A 100 8.13 6.95 -15.00
CA GLY A 100 9.36 7.48 -15.56
C GLY A 100 10.32 6.37 -15.93
N LYS A 101 10.68 6.28 -17.21
CA LYS A 101 11.86 5.54 -17.63
C LYS A 101 13.05 6.10 -16.84
N VAL A 102 13.71 5.23 -16.09
CA VAL A 102 15.03 5.54 -15.54
C VAL A 102 15.93 5.63 -16.77
N ASP A 103 16.20 6.83 -17.24
CA ASP A 103 17.25 7.06 -18.24
C ASP A 103 18.57 6.69 -17.54
N VAL A 104 19.11 5.53 -17.94
CA VAL A 104 20.42 5.01 -17.54
C VAL A 104 21.53 5.77 -18.26
#